data_AF-A0A3B5XV41-F1
#
_entry.id   AF-A0A3B5XV41-F1
#
_cell.length_a   1.000
_cell.length_b   1.000
_cell.length_c   1.000
_cell.angle_alpha   90.00
_cell.angle_beta   90.00
_cell.angle_gamma   90.00
#
_symmetry.space_group_name_H-M   'P 1'
#
loop_
_entity.id
_entity.type
_entity.pdbx_description
1 polymer ?
#
loop_
_entity_poly.entity_id
_entity_poly.type
_entity_poly.pdbx_seq_one_letter_code
_entity_poly.pdbx_strand_id
1 'polypeptide(L)'
;MAHDAPSNNIIRDVVAQGSDQRDYHAVHDENPSLMGPLRSISENIERVENEYSDEEDDPLPGVEGLRITGEAFPGGELQWVRHLEDGSQKFIEGARQPIYLVTADDVDTILAVEVQPLDDRERKGGIVKVYANEERKIPCDPETKELIKQTLSVGHVSYEVLLPAVPVLETWEPAVLAVTRKGYSIKCNGQRGVVATETFQQYMAISIPCGRPTEFSLQSADGDEYSLKPAENSQSRDTIVLILRAFRMQVHDEMKCRLLRRLERRLGASKLE
;
A
#
# COMPACT_ATOMS: atom_id res chain seq x y z
N MET A 1 38.95 -28.41 -4.33
CA MET A 1 38.54 -27.24 -3.51
C MET A 1 37.28 -26.68 -4.14
N ALA A 2 36.14 -27.20 -3.69
CA ALA A 2 34.82 -26.69 -4.05
C ALA A 2 34.36 -25.83 -2.88
N HIS A 3 34.11 -24.55 -3.13
CA HIS A 3 33.40 -23.70 -2.19
C HIS A 3 31.92 -23.79 -2.55
N ASP A 4 31.18 -24.58 -1.78
CA ASP A 4 29.73 -24.49 -1.71
C ASP A 4 29.37 -23.21 -0.95
N ALA A 5 28.66 -22.30 -1.61
CA ALA A 5 27.94 -21.20 -0.95
C ALA A 5 26.46 -21.59 -0.93
N PRO A 6 25.77 -21.61 0.23
CA PRO A 6 24.39 -22.02 0.28
C PRO A 6 23.48 -20.93 -0.28
N SER A 7 22.52 -21.38 -1.07
CA SER A 7 21.59 -20.59 -1.87
C SER A 7 20.39 -20.11 -1.06
N ASN A 8 20.26 -18.78 -0.96
CA ASN A 8 19.06 -17.94 -0.98
C ASN A 8 17.75 -18.44 -0.35
N ASN A 9 17.44 -17.80 0.79
CA ASN A 9 16.17 -17.86 1.49
C ASN A 9 15.02 -17.14 0.76
N ILE A 10 13.87 -17.81 0.81
CA ILE A 10 12.59 -17.41 0.21
C ILE A 10 11.90 -16.41 1.15
N ILE A 11 11.84 -15.14 0.77
CA ILE A 11 11.07 -14.10 1.50
C ILE A 11 9.59 -14.27 1.14
N ARG A 12 8.73 -14.51 2.13
CA ARG A 12 7.26 -14.38 1.98
C ARG A 12 6.73 -13.24 2.83
N ASP A 13 5.75 -12.57 2.23
CA ASP A 13 4.90 -11.48 2.70
C ASP A 13 5.55 -10.09 2.75
N VAL A 14 5.52 -9.43 1.59
CA VAL A 14 5.59 -7.96 1.47
C VAL A 14 4.15 -7.47 1.45
N VAL A 15 3.68 -6.94 2.57
CA VAL A 15 2.45 -6.15 2.61
C VAL A 15 2.82 -4.80 3.20
N ALA A 16 2.64 -3.73 2.42
CA ALA A 16 2.67 -2.37 2.94
C ALA A 16 1.47 -2.21 3.89
N GLN A 17 1.69 -2.42 5.18
CA GLN A 17 0.64 -2.27 6.20
C GLN A 17 0.76 -0.90 6.87
N GLY A 18 -0.30 -0.09 6.72
CA GLY A 18 -0.58 1.01 7.64
C GLY A 18 -1.00 0.42 8.99
N SER A 19 -0.30 0.77 10.05
CA SER A 19 -0.50 0.18 11.38
C SER A 19 -1.77 0.67 12.05
N ASP A 20 -2.57 -0.26 12.59
CA ASP A 20 -3.48 -0.03 13.71
C ASP A 20 -3.25 -1.11 14.78
N GLN A 21 -3.26 -0.69 16.05
CA GLN A 21 -2.60 -1.34 17.19
C GLN A 21 -3.61 -2.14 18.04
N ARG A 22 -3.22 -3.31 18.61
CA ARG A 22 -3.61 -3.77 19.98
C ARG A 22 -3.11 -5.17 20.38
N ASP A 23 -2.28 -5.15 21.44
CA ASP A 23 -2.23 -5.91 22.70
C ASP A 23 -2.35 -7.44 22.79
N TYR A 24 -1.32 -7.98 23.46
CA TYR A 24 -1.16 -9.35 23.95
C TYR A 24 -1.95 -9.63 25.23
N HIS A 25 -2.36 -10.88 25.44
CA HIS A 25 -2.57 -11.46 26.76
C HIS A 25 -2.11 -12.93 26.80
N ALA A 26 -1.16 -13.22 27.69
CA ALA A 26 -0.75 -14.57 28.09
C ALA A 26 -1.56 -15.03 29.32
N VAL A 27 -1.80 -16.34 29.44
CA VAL A 27 -2.23 -16.99 30.69
C VAL A 27 -1.52 -18.32 30.85
N HIS A 28 -0.92 -18.50 32.03
CA HIS A 28 -0.27 -19.68 32.57
C HIS A 28 -1.26 -20.72 33.14
N ASP A 29 -0.81 -21.98 33.23
CA ASP A 29 -0.68 -22.78 34.48
C ASP A 29 -1.18 -24.25 34.53
N GLU A 30 -0.23 -25.10 34.96
CA GLU A 30 -0.22 -26.29 35.85
C GLU A 30 -1.01 -27.58 35.56
N ASN A 31 -0.34 -28.76 35.63
CA ASN A 31 -0.21 -29.58 36.86
C ASN A 31 0.59 -30.89 36.59
N PRO A 32 1.35 -31.47 37.55
CA PRO A 32 2.35 -32.52 37.36
C PRO A 32 1.92 -33.89 37.90
N SER A 33 2.78 -34.89 37.64
CA SER A 33 3.04 -36.13 38.41
C SER A 33 2.92 -37.40 37.57
N LEU A 34 4.01 -38.18 37.52
CA LEU A 34 4.08 -39.54 38.05
C LEU A 34 5.51 -40.10 37.88
N MET A 35 6.19 -40.27 39.02
CA MET A 35 7.49 -40.93 39.16
C MET A 35 7.38 -42.45 39.11
N GLY A 36 8.39 -43.12 38.53
CA GLY A 36 8.68 -44.55 38.68
C GLY A 36 10.19 -44.82 38.56
N PRO A 37 10.77 -45.85 39.22
CA PRO A 37 12.12 -45.75 39.77
C PRO A 37 13.26 -46.39 38.94
N LEU A 38 14.40 -45.71 39.07
CA LEU A 38 15.82 -46.01 38.78
C LEU A 38 16.23 -47.45 38.44
N ARG A 39 16.95 -47.60 37.32
CA ARG A 39 18.01 -48.60 37.16
C ARG A 39 19.28 -47.96 36.59
N SER A 40 20.39 -48.26 37.25
CA SER A 40 21.75 -47.79 37.01
C SER A 40 22.19 -47.83 35.54
N ILE A 41 22.49 -46.65 35.00
CA ILE A 41 23.32 -46.45 33.81
C ILE A 41 24.35 -45.36 34.17
N SER A 42 25.13 -45.58 35.24
CA SER A 42 25.93 -44.50 35.85
C SER A 42 27.34 -44.31 35.27
N GLU A 43 27.75 -45.03 34.22
CA GLU A 43 29.13 -44.88 33.71
C GLU A 43 29.26 -44.81 32.18
N ASN A 44 28.14 -44.82 31.45
CA ASN A 44 28.16 -44.64 29.99
C ASN A 44 27.48 -43.34 29.50
N ILE A 45 26.87 -42.56 30.40
CA ILE A 45 26.13 -41.33 30.04
C ILE A 45 27.08 -40.13 29.90
N GLU A 46 28.21 -40.08 30.60
CA GLU A 46 29.15 -38.94 30.52
C GLU A 46 29.93 -38.85 29.20
N ARG A 47 29.86 -39.86 28.32
CA ARG A 47 30.51 -39.83 26.99
C ARG A 47 29.55 -39.64 25.82
N VAL A 48 28.25 -39.53 26.07
CA VAL A 48 27.24 -39.32 25.01
C VAL A 48 26.45 -38.01 25.22
N GLU A 49 26.48 -37.40 26.41
CA GLU A 49 25.75 -36.16 26.68
C GLU A 49 26.45 -34.86 26.23
N ASN A 50 27.63 -34.94 25.62
CA ASN A 50 28.35 -33.75 25.13
C ASN A 50 28.38 -33.60 23.60
N GLU A 51 27.50 -34.32 22.88
CA GLU A 51 27.36 -34.22 21.43
C GLU A 51 25.98 -33.67 20.99
N TYR A 52 25.16 -33.22 21.95
CA TYR A 52 23.81 -32.70 21.72
C TYR A 52 23.59 -31.33 22.40
N SER A 53 24.51 -30.38 22.21
CA SER A 53 24.31 -29.01 22.72
C SER A 53 24.75 -27.90 21.77
N ASP A 54 24.91 -28.17 20.47
CA ASP A 54 25.28 -27.13 19.48
C ASP A 54 24.07 -26.61 18.67
N GLU A 55 22.86 -27.17 18.87
CA GLU A 55 21.66 -26.73 18.13
C GLU A 55 20.89 -25.59 18.80
N GLU A 56 21.09 -25.35 20.11
CA GLU A 56 20.41 -24.25 20.83
C GLU A 56 21.09 -22.88 20.63
N ASP A 57 22.33 -22.83 20.12
CA ASP A 57 23.12 -21.60 19.96
C ASP A 57 23.20 -21.09 18.50
N ASP A 58 22.50 -21.74 17.55
CA ASP A 58 22.48 -21.27 16.16
C ASP A 58 21.57 -20.03 16.01
N PRO A 59 22.12 -18.83 15.72
CA PRO A 59 21.37 -17.59 15.74
C PRO A 59 20.23 -17.59 14.72
N LEU A 60 19.09 -17.02 15.14
CA LEU A 60 17.95 -16.82 14.24
C LEU A 60 18.35 -15.91 13.06
N PRO A 61 17.74 -16.09 11.88
CA PRO A 61 18.08 -15.31 10.69
C PRO A 61 17.81 -13.81 10.91
N GLY A 62 18.70 -12.97 10.36
CA GLY A 62 18.61 -11.51 10.44
C GLY A 62 18.82 -10.83 9.09
N VAL A 63 18.38 -9.58 8.97
CA VAL A 63 18.66 -8.74 7.80
C VAL A 63 19.34 -7.44 8.24
N GLU A 64 20.65 -7.38 8.03
CA GLU A 64 21.42 -6.16 8.24
C GLU A 64 21.43 -5.27 6.98
N GLY A 65 21.56 -3.96 7.20
CA GLY A 65 21.74 -2.98 6.13
C GLY A 65 20.52 -2.74 5.24
N LEU A 66 19.32 -3.20 5.65
CA LEU A 66 18.07 -2.96 4.91
C LEU A 66 17.78 -1.47 4.80
N ARG A 67 17.56 -0.99 3.57
CA ARG A 67 17.21 0.40 3.27
C ARG A 67 16.19 0.48 2.14
N ILE A 68 15.51 1.62 2.07
CA ILE A 68 14.63 1.99 0.98
C ILE A 68 15.30 3.11 0.19
N THR A 69 15.41 2.93 -1.13
CA THR A 69 15.93 3.91 -2.08
C THR A 69 14.88 4.23 -3.13
N GLY A 70 15.05 5.34 -3.85
CA GLY A 70 14.16 5.73 -4.96
C GLY A 70 13.31 6.96 -4.65
N GLU A 71 12.25 7.12 -5.42
CA GLU A 71 11.45 8.34 -5.48
C GLU A 71 10.14 8.17 -4.71
N ALA A 72 10.04 8.84 -3.56
CA ALA A 72 8.89 8.73 -2.67
C ALA A 72 7.76 9.70 -3.03
N PHE A 73 7.28 9.69 -4.27
CA PHE A 73 6.13 10.47 -4.72
C PHE A 73 5.31 9.66 -5.75
N PRO A 74 4.01 9.94 -5.95
CA PRO A 74 3.17 9.16 -6.86
C PRO A 74 3.77 9.04 -8.27
N GLY A 75 3.85 7.80 -8.78
CA GLY A 75 4.52 7.47 -10.04
C GLY A 75 6.01 7.16 -9.92
N GLY A 76 6.62 7.46 -8.77
CA GLY A 76 7.99 7.07 -8.43
C GLY A 76 8.08 5.62 -7.93
N GLU A 77 9.26 5.03 -8.12
CA GLU A 77 9.56 3.67 -7.66
C GLU A 77 10.43 3.70 -6.41
N LEU A 78 10.02 2.95 -5.40
CA LEU A 78 10.82 2.63 -4.22
C LEU A 78 11.40 1.24 -4.37
N GLN A 79 12.63 1.06 -3.90
CA GLN A 79 13.35 -0.20 -3.97
C GLN A 79 13.97 -0.51 -2.62
N TRP A 80 13.82 -1.74 -2.15
CA TRP A 80 14.47 -2.21 -0.92
C TRP A 80 15.82 -2.86 -1.25
N VAL A 81 16.88 -2.35 -0.63
CA VAL A 81 18.28 -2.75 -0.90
C VAL A 81 19.02 -3.05 0.40
N ARG A 82 20.11 -3.81 0.28
CA ARG A 82 21.09 -4.04 1.34
C ARG A 82 22.33 -3.17 1.09
N HIS A 83 22.70 -2.35 2.07
CA HIS A 83 24.00 -1.68 2.08
C HIS A 83 25.07 -2.61 2.67
N LEU A 84 26.23 -2.66 2.03
CA LEU A 84 27.41 -3.34 2.53
C LEU A 84 28.32 -2.36 3.29
N GLU A 85 29.25 -2.89 4.09
CA GLU A 85 30.21 -2.07 4.87
C GLU A 85 31.10 -1.18 4.00
N ASP A 86 31.35 -1.59 2.75
CA ASP A 86 32.10 -0.82 1.75
C ASP A 86 31.30 0.35 1.14
N GLY A 87 30.05 0.55 1.58
CA GLY A 87 29.14 1.58 1.11
C GLY A 87 28.38 1.23 -0.19
N SER A 88 28.64 0.07 -0.78
CA SER A 88 27.91 -0.40 -1.97
C SER A 88 26.50 -0.88 -1.62
N GLN A 89 25.63 -0.92 -2.62
CA GLN A 89 24.24 -1.35 -2.49
C GLN A 89 24.01 -2.61 -3.34
N LYS A 90 23.30 -3.59 -2.78
CA LYS A 90 22.87 -4.80 -3.50
C LYS A 90 21.37 -5.00 -3.36
N PHE A 91 20.78 -5.56 -4.41
CA PHE A 91 19.42 -6.09 -4.35
C PHE A 91 19.35 -7.20 -3.31
N ILE A 92 18.20 -7.32 -2.66
CA ILE A 92 17.93 -8.41 -1.75
C ILE A 92 17.52 -9.63 -2.58
N GLU A 93 18.43 -10.59 -2.67
CA GLU A 93 18.17 -11.84 -3.39
C GLU A 93 17.01 -12.61 -2.74
N GLY A 94 16.11 -13.16 -3.55
CA GLY A 94 14.89 -13.82 -3.06
C GLY A 94 13.73 -12.88 -2.69
N ALA A 95 13.89 -11.55 -2.78
CA ALA A 95 12.79 -10.62 -2.58
C ALA A 95 11.73 -10.76 -3.68
N ARG A 96 10.49 -11.12 -3.29
CA ARG A 96 9.37 -11.31 -4.24
C ARG A 96 8.86 -10.02 -4.87
N GLN A 97 8.95 -8.91 -4.16
CA GLN A 97 8.53 -7.58 -4.61
C GLN A 97 9.63 -6.59 -4.25
N PRO A 98 10.77 -6.59 -4.97
CA PRO A 98 11.91 -5.74 -4.64
C PRO A 98 11.65 -4.25 -4.93
N ILE A 99 10.62 -3.97 -5.74
CA ILE A 99 10.22 -2.64 -6.18
C ILE A 99 8.76 -2.42 -5.79
N TYR A 100 8.46 -1.23 -5.28
CA TYR A 100 7.12 -0.75 -4.97
C TYR A 100 6.86 0.55 -5.74
N LEU A 101 5.80 0.57 -6.54
CA LEU A 101 5.35 1.79 -7.24
C LEU A 101 4.52 2.62 -6.27
N VAL A 102 4.99 3.82 -5.94
CA VAL A 102 4.26 4.77 -5.11
C VAL A 102 3.06 5.28 -5.91
N THR A 103 1.91 5.35 -5.25
CA THR A 103 0.63 5.66 -5.88
C THR A 103 -0.03 6.89 -5.25
N ALA A 104 -1.07 7.40 -5.91
CA ALA A 104 -1.92 8.45 -5.36
C ALA A 104 -2.59 8.06 -4.02
N ASP A 105 -2.71 6.76 -3.71
CA ASP A 105 -3.29 6.25 -2.47
C ASP A 105 -2.31 6.42 -1.29
N ASP A 106 -1.02 6.52 -1.58
CA ASP A 106 0.03 6.67 -0.58
C ASP A 106 0.26 8.12 -0.16
N VAL A 107 -0.26 9.09 -0.90
CA VAL A 107 -0.16 10.52 -0.57
C VAL A 107 -0.69 10.79 0.83
N ASP A 108 0.08 11.59 1.60
CA ASP A 108 -0.19 11.92 3.01
C ASP A 108 -0.12 10.73 4.00
N THR A 109 0.34 9.56 3.54
CA THR A 109 0.64 8.37 4.37
C THR A 109 2.14 8.18 4.56
N ILE A 110 2.56 7.40 5.56
CA ILE A 110 3.95 7.01 5.78
C ILE A 110 4.13 5.59 5.24
N LEU A 111 5.07 5.40 4.31
CA LEU A 111 5.39 4.09 3.76
C LEU A 111 6.56 3.45 4.52
N ALA A 112 6.46 2.14 4.72
CA ALA A 112 7.50 1.31 5.31
C ALA A 112 7.53 -0.07 4.65
N VAL A 113 8.71 -0.69 4.66
CA VAL A 113 8.85 -2.12 4.44
C VAL A 113 9.04 -2.80 5.78
N GLU A 114 8.33 -3.90 5.97
CA GLU A 114 8.48 -4.77 7.12
C GLU A 114 8.90 -6.15 6.61
N VAL A 115 10.01 -6.67 7.14
CA VAL A 115 10.60 -7.94 6.70
C VAL A 115 10.81 -8.83 7.91
N GLN A 116 10.35 -10.07 7.82
CA GLN A 116 10.71 -11.15 8.75
C GLN A 116 11.64 -12.13 8.03
N PRO A 117 12.95 -12.12 8.33
CA PRO A 117 13.90 -13.06 7.75
C PRO A 117 13.53 -14.50 8.09
N LEU A 118 13.74 -15.40 7.12
CA LEU A 118 13.59 -16.84 7.25
C LEU A 118 14.93 -17.49 6.89
N ASP A 119 15.26 -18.61 7.53
CA ASP A 119 16.36 -19.48 7.13
C ASP A 119 15.85 -20.70 6.34
N ASP A 120 16.77 -21.58 5.92
CA ASP A 120 16.44 -22.79 5.15
C ASP A 120 15.56 -23.79 5.93
N ARG A 121 15.45 -23.60 7.25
CA ARG A 121 14.63 -24.40 8.17
C ARG A 121 13.27 -23.74 8.47
N GLU A 122 12.94 -22.66 7.76
CA GLU A 122 11.76 -21.81 7.98
C GLU A 122 11.69 -21.17 9.39
N ARG A 123 12.81 -21.10 10.13
CA ARG A 123 12.86 -20.40 11.42
C ARG A 123 12.73 -18.90 11.18
N LYS A 124 11.93 -18.26 12.02
CA LYS A 124 11.61 -16.83 11.92
C LYS A 124 12.55 -15.98 12.76
N GLY A 125 13.20 -15.03 12.09
CA GLY A 125 13.95 -13.96 12.73
C GLY A 125 13.04 -12.90 13.37
N GLY A 126 13.71 -11.90 13.97
CA GLY A 126 13.06 -10.66 14.39
C GLY A 126 12.54 -9.86 13.20
N ILE A 127 11.44 -9.13 13.40
CA ILE A 127 10.88 -8.24 12.39
C ILE A 127 11.79 -7.01 12.26
N VAL A 128 12.18 -6.69 11.04
CA VAL A 128 12.93 -5.48 10.70
C VAL A 128 12.03 -4.56 9.88
N LYS A 129 11.83 -3.35 10.38
CA LYS A 129 10.99 -2.32 9.75
C LYS A 129 11.83 -1.12 9.34
N VAL A 130 11.68 -0.67 8.10
CA VAL A 130 12.39 0.49 7.55
C VAL A 130 11.40 1.42 6.85
N TYR A 131 11.47 2.71 7.14
CA TYR A 131 10.59 3.72 6.56
C TYR A 131 11.17 4.34 5.29
N ALA A 132 10.29 4.62 4.33
CA ALA A 132 10.62 5.41 3.15
C ALA A 132 10.62 6.90 3.51
N ASN A 133 11.21 7.74 2.66
CA ASN A 133 11.17 9.20 2.79
C ASN A 133 11.56 9.72 4.19
N GLU A 134 12.51 9.07 4.85
CA GLU A 134 12.92 9.42 6.22
C GLU A 134 11.74 9.49 7.21
N GLU A 135 10.81 8.53 7.13
CA GLU A 135 9.61 8.46 7.99
C GLU A 135 8.66 9.65 7.82
N ARG A 136 8.81 10.43 6.74
CA ARG A 136 7.86 11.48 6.38
C ARG A 136 6.76 10.95 5.50
N LYS A 137 5.63 11.65 5.54
CA LYS A 137 4.51 11.42 4.64
C LYS A 137 4.93 11.56 3.18
N ILE A 138 4.38 10.71 2.31
CA ILE A 138 4.56 10.81 0.87
C ILE A 138 3.96 12.13 0.39
N PRO A 139 4.76 13.05 -0.19
CA PRO A 139 4.25 14.29 -0.72
C PRO A 139 3.48 14.07 -2.02
N CYS A 140 2.41 14.83 -2.20
CA CYS A 140 1.96 15.20 -3.55
C CYS A 140 2.93 16.28 -4.08
N ASP A 141 3.49 16.04 -5.26
CA ASP A 141 4.53 16.89 -5.84
C ASP A 141 4.00 18.31 -6.13
N PRO A 142 4.87 19.34 -6.13
CA PRO A 142 4.44 20.73 -6.32
C PRO A 142 3.76 21.00 -7.67
N GLU A 143 4.16 20.31 -8.74
CA GLU A 143 3.62 20.49 -10.09
C GLU A 143 2.19 19.97 -10.18
N THR A 144 1.96 18.73 -9.70
CA THR A 144 0.63 18.12 -9.56
C THR A 144 -0.26 18.95 -8.64
N LYS A 145 0.27 19.48 -7.53
CA LYS A 145 -0.49 20.40 -6.66
C LYS A 145 -0.97 21.63 -7.41
N GLU A 146 -0.12 22.24 -8.24
CA GLU A 146 -0.49 23.42 -8.99
C GLU A 146 -1.48 23.10 -10.12
N LEU A 147 -1.27 21.98 -10.82
CA LEU A 147 -2.21 21.47 -11.81
C LEU A 147 -3.59 21.19 -11.20
N ILE A 148 -3.66 20.59 -10.00
CA ILE A 148 -4.91 20.39 -9.27
C ILE A 148 -5.58 21.74 -9.01
N LYS A 149 -4.87 22.72 -8.45
CA LYS A 149 -5.44 24.05 -8.18
C LYS A 149 -5.97 24.72 -9.45
N GLN A 150 -5.18 24.69 -10.53
CA GLN A 150 -5.58 25.26 -11.82
C GLN A 150 -6.84 24.57 -12.34
N THR A 151 -6.87 23.24 -12.33
CA THR A 151 -8.00 22.43 -12.79
C THR A 151 -9.27 22.70 -11.96
N LEU A 152 -9.14 22.78 -10.64
CA LEU A 152 -10.24 23.16 -9.75
C LEU A 152 -10.72 24.59 -10.01
N SER A 153 -9.83 25.52 -10.36
CA SER A 153 -10.19 26.90 -10.68
C SER A 153 -11.01 27.00 -11.97
N VAL A 154 -10.65 26.22 -13.00
CA VAL A 154 -11.40 26.09 -14.27
C VAL A 154 -12.74 25.38 -14.04
N GLY A 155 -12.74 24.36 -13.16
CA GLY A 155 -13.94 23.65 -12.73
C GLY A 155 -14.39 22.52 -13.63
N HIS A 156 -13.65 22.24 -14.71
CA HIS A 156 -13.86 21.07 -15.56
C HIS A 156 -12.56 20.67 -16.27
N VAL A 157 -12.45 19.40 -16.62
CA VAL A 157 -11.34 18.81 -17.39
C VAL A 157 -11.82 17.52 -18.05
N SER A 158 -11.19 17.13 -19.16
CA SER A 158 -11.46 15.85 -19.82
C SER A 158 -10.16 15.09 -20.07
N TYR A 159 -10.20 13.78 -19.89
CA TYR A 159 -9.08 12.88 -20.13
C TYR A 159 -9.47 11.82 -21.15
N GLU A 160 -8.56 11.55 -22.08
CA GLU A 160 -8.63 10.35 -22.89
C GLU A 160 -8.23 9.16 -22.01
N VAL A 161 -9.12 8.17 -21.97
CA VAL A 161 -9.00 6.97 -21.15
C VAL A 161 -9.39 5.75 -21.97
N LEU A 162 -9.08 4.59 -21.44
CA LEU A 162 -9.39 3.30 -21.99
C LEU A 162 -10.33 2.57 -21.02
N LEU A 163 -11.36 1.92 -21.56
CA LEU A 163 -12.25 1.05 -20.82
C LEU A 163 -12.10 -0.40 -21.29
N PRO A 164 -12.28 -1.41 -20.41
CA PRO A 164 -12.34 -2.80 -20.83
C PRO A 164 -13.50 -3.00 -21.80
N ALA A 165 -13.19 -3.33 -23.06
CA ALA A 165 -14.20 -3.59 -24.08
C ALA A 165 -14.96 -4.89 -23.77
N VAL A 166 -14.22 -5.91 -23.34
CA VAL A 166 -14.71 -7.19 -22.81
C VAL A 166 -13.87 -7.55 -21.58
N PRO A 167 -14.45 -7.69 -20.37
CA PRO A 167 -13.70 -7.91 -19.13
C PRO A 167 -12.74 -9.12 -19.11
N VAL A 168 -12.98 -10.11 -19.97
CA VAL A 168 -12.22 -11.38 -20.02
C VAL A 168 -11.12 -11.38 -21.09
N LEU A 169 -11.19 -10.50 -22.10
CA LEU A 169 -10.30 -10.55 -23.26
C LEU A 169 -9.14 -9.54 -23.19
N GLU A 170 -9.00 -8.80 -22.09
CA GLU A 170 -8.01 -7.72 -21.92
C GLU A 170 -7.99 -6.71 -23.08
N THR A 171 -9.10 -6.61 -23.81
CA THR A 171 -9.27 -5.65 -24.89
C THR A 171 -9.75 -4.34 -24.31
N TRP A 172 -9.16 -3.25 -24.78
CA TRP A 172 -9.46 -1.90 -24.31
C TRP A 172 -10.04 -1.07 -25.46
N GLU A 173 -11.08 -0.29 -25.18
CA GLU A 173 -11.66 0.65 -26.13
C GLU A 173 -11.49 2.11 -25.68
N PRO A 174 -11.28 3.05 -26.61
CA PRO A 174 -11.15 4.47 -26.28
C PRO A 174 -12.45 5.08 -25.72
N ALA A 175 -12.27 5.85 -24.65
CA ALA A 175 -13.32 6.59 -23.99
C ALA A 175 -12.81 7.96 -23.52
N VAL A 176 -13.75 8.82 -23.13
CA VAL A 176 -13.48 10.13 -22.55
C VAL A 176 -14.06 10.16 -21.14
N LEU A 177 -13.20 10.45 -20.16
CA LEU A 177 -13.59 10.79 -18.80
C LEU A 177 -13.68 12.31 -18.70
N ALA A 178 -14.88 12.85 -18.64
CA ALA A 178 -15.10 14.26 -18.37
C ALA A 178 -15.41 14.48 -16.89
N VAL A 179 -14.70 15.40 -16.25
CA VAL A 179 -14.80 15.73 -14.83
C VAL A 179 -15.24 17.18 -14.69
N THR A 180 -16.16 17.44 -13.78
CA THR A 180 -16.70 18.78 -13.47
C THR A 180 -16.76 19.00 -11.97
N ARG A 181 -17.04 20.22 -11.52
CA ARG A 181 -17.27 20.54 -10.09
C ARG A 181 -18.29 19.64 -9.40
N LYS A 182 -19.26 19.09 -10.13
CA LYS A 182 -20.39 18.33 -9.57
C LYS A 182 -20.21 16.82 -9.63
N GLY A 183 -19.32 16.32 -10.50
CA GLY A 183 -19.28 14.90 -10.81
C GLY A 183 -18.48 14.60 -12.07
N TYR A 184 -18.64 13.39 -12.59
CA TYR A 184 -17.94 12.92 -13.78
C TYR A 184 -18.89 12.20 -14.75
N SER A 185 -18.47 12.07 -15.99
CA SER A 185 -19.12 11.22 -16.98
C SER A 185 -18.08 10.45 -17.78
N ILE A 186 -18.40 9.20 -18.09
CA ILE A 186 -17.57 8.34 -18.92
C ILE A 186 -18.34 8.06 -20.21
N LYS A 187 -17.71 8.34 -21.34
CA LYS A 187 -18.32 8.13 -22.66
C LYS A 187 -17.37 7.37 -23.58
N CYS A 188 -17.80 6.23 -24.10
CA CYS A 188 -17.08 5.51 -25.15
C CYS A 188 -17.23 6.24 -26.48
N ASN A 189 -16.16 6.25 -27.27
CA ASN A 189 -16.21 6.79 -28.63
C ASN A 189 -16.94 5.85 -29.62
N GLY A 190 -17.12 4.58 -29.25
CA GLY A 190 -17.83 3.56 -30.01
C GLY A 190 -19.35 3.53 -29.79
N GLN A 191 -19.97 2.38 -30.08
CA GLN A 191 -21.43 2.20 -30.02
C GLN A 191 -22.02 2.27 -28.60
N ARG A 192 -21.20 2.05 -27.56
CA ARG A 192 -21.64 2.07 -26.16
C ARG A 192 -22.14 3.43 -25.68
N GLY A 193 -21.72 4.52 -26.32
CA GLY A 193 -22.16 5.87 -25.96
C GLY A 193 -21.78 6.25 -24.52
N VAL A 194 -22.71 6.84 -23.76
CA VAL A 194 -22.48 7.24 -22.36
C VAL A 194 -22.57 6.01 -21.47
N VAL A 195 -21.49 5.70 -20.77
CA VAL A 195 -21.36 4.54 -19.88
C VAL A 195 -21.77 4.90 -18.46
N ALA A 196 -21.33 6.07 -17.99
CA ALA A 196 -21.61 6.54 -16.63
C ALA A 196 -21.82 8.05 -16.62
N THR A 197 -22.70 8.53 -15.76
CA THR A 197 -22.82 9.95 -15.43
C THR A 197 -23.17 10.05 -13.97
N GLU A 198 -22.19 10.45 -13.18
CA GLU A 198 -22.24 10.39 -11.72
C GLU A 198 -22.05 11.78 -11.12
N THR A 199 -22.66 11.97 -9.94
CA THR A 199 -22.39 13.15 -9.11
C THR A 199 -21.49 12.76 -7.95
N PHE A 200 -20.54 13.63 -7.59
CA PHE A 200 -19.62 13.33 -6.50
C PHE A 200 -20.39 13.18 -5.18
N GLN A 201 -20.26 11.99 -4.59
CA GLN A 201 -20.72 11.71 -3.24
C GLN A 201 -19.53 11.69 -2.28
N GLN A 202 -19.79 11.96 -1.00
CA GLN A 202 -18.75 12.02 0.03
C GLN A 202 -17.94 10.71 0.13
N TYR A 203 -18.60 9.56 -0.02
CA TYR A 203 -18.02 8.23 0.15
C TYR A 203 -17.76 7.51 -1.18
N MET A 204 -17.89 8.20 -2.32
CA MET A 204 -17.61 7.62 -3.62
C MET A 204 -16.17 7.11 -3.69
N ALA A 205 -15.99 5.82 -3.94
CA ALA A 205 -14.66 5.21 -4.00
C ALA A 205 -13.95 5.60 -5.30
N ILE A 206 -12.72 6.10 -5.15
CA ILE A 206 -11.79 6.45 -6.21
C ILE A 206 -10.47 5.86 -5.75
N SER A 207 -10.00 4.78 -6.38
CA SER A 207 -8.90 3.95 -5.87
C SER A 207 -8.05 3.37 -7.00
N ILE A 208 -6.87 2.90 -6.64
CA ILE A 208 -5.97 2.20 -7.55
C ILE A 208 -6.01 0.70 -7.18
N PRO A 209 -6.53 -0.19 -8.05
CA PRO A 209 -6.64 -1.60 -7.72
C PRO A 209 -5.29 -2.26 -7.47
N CYS A 210 -5.21 -3.04 -6.39
CA CYS A 210 -4.03 -3.83 -6.05
C CYS A 210 -3.69 -4.79 -7.20
N GLY A 211 -2.41 -4.83 -7.60
CA GLY A 211 -1.94 -5.68 -8.70
C GLY A 211 -2.25 -5.15 -10.11
N ARG A 212 -2.91 -3.99 -10.25
CA ARG A 212 -3.18 -3.35 -11.55
C ARG A 212 -2.62 -1.92 -11.59
N PRO A 213 -1.28 -1.77 -11.62
CA PRO A 213 -0.63 -0.47 -11.48
C PRO A 213 -0.92 0.51 -12.64
N THR A 214 -1.48 0.05 -13.76
CA THR A 214 -1.83 0.94 -14.87
C THR A 214 -3.28 1.41 -14.84
N GLU A 215 -4.08 0.91 -13.89
CA GLU A 215 -5.53 1.13 -13.83
C GLU A 215 -5.92 1.94 -12.59
N PHE A 216 -7.07 2.61 -12.67
CA PHE A 216 -7.77 3.19 -11.53
C PHE A 216 -9.26 2.84 -11.65
N SER A 217 -9.95 2.81 -10.51
CA SER A 217 -11.37 2.46 -10.45
C SER A 217 -12.20 3.62 -9.93
N LEU A 218 -13.40 3.77 -10.49
CA LEU A 218 -14.45 4.65 -10.00
C LEU A 218 -15.68 3.81 -9.63
N GLN A 219 -16.16 3.95 -8.40
CA GLN A 219 -17.39 3.29 -7.96
C GLN A 219 -18.59 4.23 -8.10
N SER A 220 -19.65 3.78 -8.78
CA SER A 220 -20.92 4.49 -8.87
C SER A 220 -21.66 4.50 -7.54
N ALA A 221 -22.68 5.36 -7.43
CA ALA A 221 -23.59 5.34 -6.29
C ALA A 221 -24.36 4.02 -6.15
N ASP A 222 -24.59 3.33 -7.27
CA ASP A 222 -25.32 2.05 -7.34
C ASP A 222 -24.42 0.84 -7.04
N GLY A 223 -23.11 1.07 -6.87
CA GLY A 223 -22.12 0.04 -6.53
C GLY A 223 -21.37 -0.56 -7.72
N ASP A 224 -21.68 -0.12 -8.95
CA ASP A 224 -20.94 -0.51 -10.15
C ASP A 224 -19.52 0.03 -10.11
N GLU A 225 -18.54 -0.77 -10.54
CA GLU A 225 -17.14 -0.38 -10.61
C GLU A 225 -16.69 -0.21 -12.06
N TYR A 226 -16.13 0.95 -12.37
CA TYR A 226 -15.56 1.26 -13.68
C TYR A 226 -14.04 1.29 -13.58
N SER A 227 -13.37 0.24 -14.06
CA SER A 227 -11.92 0.25 -14.26
C SER A 227 -11.55 1.05 -15.51
N LEU A 228 -10.59 1.95 -15.36
CA LEU A 228 -10.12 2.88 -16.37
C LEU A 228 -8.60 2.86 -16.42
N LYS A 229 -8.05 3.02 -17.62
CA LYS A 229 -6.62 3.26 -17.83
C LYS A 229 -6.41 4.57 -18.58
N PRO A 230 -5.46 5.44 -18.19
CA PRO A 230 -5.14 6.62 -19.00
C PRO A 230 -4.63 6.23 -20.40
N ALA A 231 -5.01 6.97 -21.43
CA ALA A 231 -4.42 6.81 -22.76
C ALA A 231 -2.95 7.31 -22.77
N GLU A 232 -2.16 6.90 -23.77
CA GLU A 232 -0.70 7.18 -23.83
C GLU A 232 -0.35 8.69 -23.73
N ASN A 233 -1.18 9.56 -24.28
CA ASN A 233 -0.96 11.01 -24.28
C ASN A 233 -1.77 11.75 -23.20
N SER A 234 -2.36 11.02 -22.26
CA SER A 234 -3.18 11.56 -21.18
C SER A 234 -2.32 11.91 -19.96
N GLN A 235 -2.93 12.54 -18.96
CA GLN A 235 -2.29 12.71 -17.66
C GLN A 235 -2.05 11.35 -16.99
N SER A 236 -1.07 11.29 -16.09
CA SER A 236 -0.78 10.06 -15.36
C SER A 236 -2.01 9.57 -14.58
N ARG A 237 -2.09 8.25 -14.35
CA ARG A 237 -3.13 7.63 -13.52
C ARG A 237 -3.25 8.35 -12.18
N ASP A 238 -2.13 8.56 -11.52
CA ASP A 238 -2.06 9.17 -10.19
C ASP A 238 -2.54 10.62 -10.20
N THR A 239 -2.11 11.40 -11.20
CA THR A 239 -2.58 12.78 -11.39
C THR A 239 -4.09 12.84 -11.59
N ILE A 240 -4.66 11.96 -12.43
CA ILE A 240 -6.10 11.89 -12.67
C ILE A 240 -6.85 11.53 -11.37
N VAL A 241 -6.37 10.51 -10.63
CA VAL A 241 -6.95 10.08 -9.35
C VAL A 241 -6.93 11.21 -8.32
N LEU A 242 -5.81 11.93 -8.19
CA LEU A 242 -5.68 13.06 -7.27
C LEU A 242 -6.63 14.21 -7.64
N ILE A 243 -6.79 14.52 -8.94
CA ILE A 243 -7.72 15.55 -9.42
C ILE A 243 -9.18 15.15 -9.11
N LEU A 244 -9.56 13.91 -9.38
CA LEU A 244 -10.90 13.40 -9.07
C LEU A 244 -11.19 13.47 -7.56
N ARG A 245 -10.25 13.05 -6.73
CA ARG A 245 -10.34 13.16 -5.26
C ARG A 245 -10.46 14.61 -4.82
N ALA A 246 -9.72 15.53 -5.44
CA ALA A 246 -9.77 16.95 -5.11
C ALA A 246 -11.14 17.56 -5.44
N PHE A 247 -11.74 17.24 -6.58
CA PHE A 247 -13.11 17.66 -6.90
C PHE A 247 -14.14 17.09 -5.91
N ARG A 248 -14.03 15.80 -5.57
CA ARG A 248 -14.90 15.17 -4.55
C ARG A 248 -14.79 15.88 -3.19
N MET A 249 -13.58 16.23 -2.78
CA MET A 249 -13.33 16.95 -1.52
C MET A 249 -13.91 18.37 -1.54
N GLN A 250 -13.85 19.07 -2.67
CA GLN A 250 -14.47 20.40 -2.79
C GLN A 250 -15.98 20.36 -2.53
N VAL A 251 -16.67 19.34 -3.04
CA VAL A 251 -18.12 19.13 -2.79
C VAL A 251 -18.40 18.90 -1.31
N HIS A 252 -17.58 18.09 -0.64
CA HIS A 252 -17.68 17.85 0.79
C HIS A 252 -17.48 19.13 1.62
N ASP A 253 -16.44 19.90 1.31
CA ASP A 253 -16.12 21.15 2.04
C ASP A 253 -17.20 22.22 1.83
N GLU A 254 -17.74 22.33 0.61
CA GLU A 254 -18.87 23.21 0.32
C GLU A 254 -20.11 22.83 1.16
N MET A 255 -20.42 21.53 1.26
CA MET A 255 -21.57 21.05 2.04
C MET A 255 -21.41 21.38 3.53
N LYS A 256 -20.21 21.13 4.08
CA LYS A 256 -19.86 21.48 5.47
C LYS A 256 -20.01 22.98 5.71
N CYS A 257 -19.47 23.83 4.83
CA CYS A 257 -19.60 25.28 4.91
C CYS A 257 -21.06 25.75 4.87
N ARG A 258 -21.89 25.17 3.98
CA ARG A 258 -23.32 25.49 3.89
C ARG A 258 -24.07 25.12 5.16
N LEU A 259 -23.74 23.98 5.79
CA LEU A 259 -24.36 23.54 7.03
C LEU A 259 -24.00 24.46 8.20
N LEU A 260 -22.72 24.82 8.34
CA LEU A 260 -22.25 25.76 9.38
C LEU A 260 -22.98 27.11 9.29
N ARG A 261 -23.05 27.71 8.10
CA ARG A 261 -23.81 28.96 7.88
C ARG A 261 -25.30 28.84 8.18
N ARG A 262 -25.90 27.65 8.06
CA ARG A 262 -27.30 27.40 8.44
C ARG A 262 -27.45 27.31 9.96
N LEU A 263 -26.52 26.65 10.65
CA LEU A 263 -26.51 26.55 12.11
C LEU A 263 -26.30 27.92 12.75
N GLU A 264 -25.32 28.70 12.28
CA GLU A 264 -25.06 30.06 12.76
C GLU A 264 -26.29 30.98 12.64
N ARG A 265 -27.00 30.90 11.51
CA ARG A 265 -28.24 31.66 11.32
C ARG A 265 -29.35 31.25 12.29
N ARG A 266 -29.49 29.96 12.59
CA ARG A 266 -30.47 29.45 13.55
C ARG A 266 -30.14 29.88 14.98
N LEU A 267 -28.87 29.79 15.37
CA LEU A 267 -28.36 30.20 16.69
C LEU A 267 -28.40 31.73 16.89
N GLY A 268 -28.19 32.50 15.82
CA GLY A 268 -28.34 33.96 15.83
C GLY A 268 -29.80 34.39 15.95
N ALA A 269 -30.73 33.69 15.29
CA ALA A 269 -32.16 33.96 15.38
C ALA A 269 -32.74 33.65 16.77
N SER A 270 -32.25 32.61 17.45
CA SER A 270 -32.72 32.23 18.80
C SER A 270 -32.21 33.12 19.95
N LYS A 271 -31.39 34.14 19.67
CA LYS A 271 -30.92 35.13 20.67
C LYS A 271 -31.73 36.43 20.67
N LEU A 272 -32.71 36.54 19.79
CA LEU A 272 -33.55 37.73 19.58
C LEU A 272 -35.02 37.50 20.00
N GLU A 273 -35.32 36.34 20.59
CA GLU A 273 -36.59 36.03 21.29
C GLU A 273 -36.34 35.96 22.80
#